data_AF-A0A8H7VG57-F1
#
_entry.id   AF-A0A8H7VG57-F1
#
_cell.length_a   1.000
_cell.length_b   1.000
_cell.length_c   1.000
_cell.angle_alpha   90.00
_cell.angle_beta   90.00
_cell.angle_gamma   90.00
#
_symmetry.space_group_name_H-M   'P 1'
#
loop_
_entity.id
_entity.type
_entity.pdbx_description
1 polymer ?
#
loop_
_entity_poly.entity_id
_entity_poly.type
_entity_poly.pdbx_seq_one_letter_code
_entity_poly.pdbx_strand_id
1 'polypeptide(L)'
;MEKEAQNRKERLAALRKRKTESGSDSLKFRSYTPTDENLKQQTQIVTPDDIGETVESQTKDFTKEALAAAAEQEKEEVDLINLQPKKPNWDLKRDVEKKLEKLDRRTQRAILEIIRQRLSGENDKTTNLADAVANAEKQQKLDAEDD
;
A
#
# COMPACT_ATOMS: atom_id res chain seq x y z
N MET A 1 -42.02 51.53 9.02
CA MET A 1 -43.00 51.07 10.04
C MET A 1 -43.50 49.64 9.77
N GLU A 2 -44.15 49.34 8.64
CA GLU A 2 -44.73 48.00 8.41
C GLU A 2 -43.68 46.87 8.30
N LYS A 3 -42.55 47.12 7.65
CA LYS A 3 -41.42 46.18 7.54
C LYS A 3 -40.75 45.85 8.87
N GLU A 4 -40.67 46.83 9.78
CA GLU A 4 -40.07 46.63 11.11
C GLU A 4 -40.98 45.81 12.04
N ALA A 5 -42.31 46.00 11.90
CA ALA A 5 -43.29 45.20 12.61
C ALA A 5 -43.26 43.73 12.18
N GLN A 6 -43.08 43.46 10.88
CA GLN A 6 -42.92 42.10 10.34
C GLN A 6 -41.65 41.43 10.89
N ASN A 7 -40.50 42.11 10.85
CA ASN A 7 -39.24 41.58 11.40
C ASN A 7 -39.33 41.26 12.91
N ARG A 8 -40.02 42.11 13.68
CA ARG A 8 -40.24 41.85 15.12
C ARG A 8 -41.15 40.63 15.34
N LYS A 9 -42.19 40.48 14.53
CA LYS A 9 -43.10 39.33 14.58
C LYS A 9 -42.37 38.02 14.27
N GLU A 10 -41.53 38.02 13.25
CA GLU A 10 -40.71 36.86 12.87
C GLU A 10 -39.69 36.50 13.96
N ARG A 11 -38.99 37.49 14.52
CA ARG A 11 -38.05 37.28 15.63
C ARG A 11 -38.74 36.71 16.87
N LEU A 12 -39.92 37.22 17.21
CA LEU A 12 -40.71 36.70 18.34
C LEU A 12 -41.24 35.29 18.06
N ALA A 13 -41.62 34.98 16.82
CA ALA A 13 -42.01 33.63 16.42
C ALA A 13 -40.85 32.64 16.51
N ALA A 14 -39.65 33.02 16.05
CA ALA A 14 -38.44 32.22 16.16
C ALA A 14 -38.03 31.97 17.63
N LEU A 15 -38.17 32.99 18.50
CA LEU A 15 -37.92 32.84 19.94
C LEU A 15 -38.92 31.88 20.62
N ARG A 16 -40.19 31.93 20.22
CA ARG A 16 -41.23 31.00 20.72
C ARG A 16 -40.98 29.57 20.24
N LYS A 17 -40.68 29.39 18.95
CA LYS A 17 -40.34 28.09 18.36
C LYS A 17 -39.12 27.46 19.02
N ARG A 18 -38.06 28.25 19.24
CA ARG A 18 -36.87 27.77 19.95
C ARG A 18 -37.16 27.40 21.41
N LYS A 19 -38.02 28.16 22.10
CA LYS A 19 -38.41 27.84 23.49
C LYS A 19 -39.26 26.56 23.59
N THR A 20 -40.08 26.27 22.59
CA THR A 20 -40.83 25.01 22.51
C THR A 20 -39.92 23.83 22.15
N GLU A 21 -38.93 24.04 21.29
CA GLU A 21 -37.96 23.01 20.89
C GLU A 21 -36.93 22.73 21.99
N SER A 22 -36.49 23.75 22.75
CA SER A 22 -35.52 23.61 23.85
C SER A 22 -36.14 23.20 25.19
N GLY A 23 -37.46 23.09 25.28
CA GLY A 23 -38.19 22.77 26.51
C GLY A 23 -38.65 21.31 26.62
N SER A 24 -38.26 20.47 25.65
CA SER A 24 -38.84 19.14 25.44
C SER A 24 -37.79 18.07 25.10
N ASP A 25 -36.54 18.20 25.57
CA ASP A 25 -35.64 17.05 25.57
C ASP A 25 -36.04 16.10 26.70
N SER A 26 -37.02 15.24 26.41
CA SER A 26 -37.42 14.14 27.29
C SER A 26 -36.21 13.22 27.52
N LEU A 27 -35.89 12.92 28.78
CA LEU A 27 -34.78 12.03 29.12
C LEU A 27 -35.00 10.65 28.49
N LYS A 28 -33.99 10.13 27.81
CA LYS A 28 -34.02 8.82 27.15
C LYS A 28 -33.29 7.77 27.98
N PHE A 29 -34.00 6.75 28.45
CA PHE A 29 -33.40 5.64 29.20
C PHE A 29 -33.31 4.39 28.30
N ARG A 30 -32.13 3.75 28.27
CA ARG A 30 -31.88 2.54 27.46
C ARG A 30 -32.01 1.24 28.28
N SER A 31 -31.64 1.27 29.56
CA SER A 31 -31.54 0.07 30.41
C SER A 31 -32.33 0.17 31.72
N TYR A 32 -33.13 1.22 31.91
CA TYR A 32 -33.82 1.48 33.18
C TYR A 32 -35.22 2.03 32.96
N THR A 33 -36.18 1.56 33.77
CA THR A 33 -37.53 2.09 33.86
C THR A 33 -37.70 2.81 35.20
N PRO A 34 -37.89 4.14 35.20
CA PRO A 34 -38.11 4.88 36.43
C PRO A 34 -39.32 4.36 37.22
N THR A 35 -39.21 4.31 38.55
CA THR A 35 -40.31 3.90 39.43
C THR A 35 -41.35 5.02 39.62
N ASP A 36 -40.91 6.27 39.61
CA ASP A 36 -41.76 7.45 39.84
C ASP A 36 -42.64 7.78 38.63
N GLU A 37 -43.95 7.91 38.85
CA GLU A 37 -44.94 8.16 37.79
C GLU A 37 -44.74 9.49 37.05
N ASN A 38 -44.35 10.55 37.77
CA ASN A 38 -44.05 11.86 37.15
C ASN A 38 -42.85 11.78 36.21
N LEU A 39 -41.86 10.95 36.57
CA LEU A 39 -40.64 10.79 35.79
C LEU A 39 -40.92 9.92 34.56
N LYS A 40 -41.71 8.84 34.70
CA LYS A 40 -42.17 8.00 33.56
C LYS A 40 -42.81 8.82 32.44
N GLN A 41 -43.66 9.80 32.77
CA GLN A 41 -44.35 10.64 31.77
C GLN A 41 -43.41 11.58 31.00
N GLN A 42 -42.28 11.96 31.60
CA GLN A 42 -41.30 12.87 31.01
C GLN A 42 -40.13 12.13 30.34
N THR A 43 -40.13 10.80 30.40
CA THR A 43 -39.02 9.98 29.93
C THR A 43 -39.45 9.05 28.80
N GLN A 44 -38.61 8.93 27.78
CA GLN A 44 -38.80 7.99 26.69
C GLN A 44 -37.91 6.77 26.93
N ILE A 45 -38.51 5.58 26.96
CA ILE A 45 -37.76 4.32 27.02
C ILE A 45 -37.35 3.96 25.60
N VAL A 46 -36.04 3.90 25.35
CA VAL A 46 -35.46 3.58 24.05
C VAL A 46 -35.64 2.09 23.80
N THR A 47 -36.36 1.73 22.73
CA THR A 47 -36.55 0.35 22.31
C THR A 47 -35.38 -0.10 21.41
N PRO A 48 -35.16 -1.42 21.22
CA PRO A 48 -34.12 -1.91 20.31
C PRO A 48 -34.20 -1.35 18.88
N ASP A 49 -35.39 -0.95 18.43
CA ASP A 49 -35.60 -0.34 17.10
C ASP A 49 -35.14 1.13 17.02
N ASP A 50 -35.08 1.81 18.16
CA ASP A 50 -34.53 3.18 18.28
C ASP A 50 -32.99 3.18 18.36
N ILE A 51 -32.38 2.00 18.51
CA ILE A 51 -30.94 1.82 18.43
C ILE A 51 -30.59 1.93 16.95
N GLY A 52 -29.98 3.06 16.60
CA GLY A 52 -29.47 3.28 15.25
C GLY A 52 -28.32 2.33 14.89
N GLU A 53 -27.45 2.79 14.01
CA GLU A 53 -26.39 1.94 13.47
C GLU A 53 -25.47 1.37 14.58
N THR A 54 -25.46 0.05 14.70
CA THR A 54 -24.64 -0.68 15.67
C THR A 54 -23.34 -1.14 14.99
N VAL A 55 -22.26 -1.33 15.76
CA VAL A 55 -20.97 -1.84 15.25
C VAL A 55 -21.13 -3.16 14.50
N GLU A 56 -22.01 -4.03 14.98
CA GLU A 56 -22.38 -5.28 14.30
C GLU A 56 -22.97 -5.04 12.91
N SER A 57 -23.81 -4.01 12.75
CA SER A 57 -24.38 -3.66 11.44
C SER A 57 -23.31 -3.16 10.48
N GLN A 58 -22.38 -2.35 10.97
CA GLN A 58 -21.29 -1.79 10.17
C GLN A 58 -20.28 -2.88 9.75
N THR A 59 -20.09 -3.91 10.59
CA THR A 59 -19.06 -4.94 10.38
C THR A 59 -19.54 -6.13 9.53
N LYS A 60 -20.86 -6.28 9.35
CA LYS A 60 -21.47 -7.36 8.54
C LYS A 60 -20.85 -7.49 7.15
N ASP A 61 -20.61 -6.37 6.48
CA ASP A 61 -20.14 -6.40 5.09
C ASP A 61 -18.63 -6.54 4.96
N PHE A 62 -17.84 -6.13 5.97
CA PHE A 62 -16.39 -6.37 6.02
C PHE A 62 -16.04 -7.85 5.93
N THR A 63 -16.82 -8.72 6.57
CA THR A 63 -16.58 -10.17 6.51
C THR A 63 -16.76 -10.71 5.09
N LYS A 64 -17.76 -10.22 4.36
CA LYS A 64 -18.02 -10.61 2.97
C LYS A 64 -16.96 -10.06 2.04
N GLU A 65 -16.54 -8.82 2.24
CA GLU A 65 -15.49 -8.17 1.45
C GLU A 65 -14.14 -8.86 1.63
N ALA A 66 -13.76 -9.19 2.87
CA ALA A 66 -12.53 -9.93 3.16
C ALA A 66 -12.50 -11.31 2.51
N LEU A 67 -13.62 -12.04 2.54
CA LEU A 67 -13.75 -13.34 1.87
C LEU A 67 -13.68 -13.21 0.35
N ALA A 68 -14.30 -12.17 -0.22
CA ALA A 68 -14.25 -11.90 -1.65
C ALA A 68 -12.82 -11.54 -2.11
N ALA A 69 -12.12 -10.69 -1.37
CA ALA A 69 -10.74 -10.32 -1.64
C ALA A 69 -9.77 -11.50 -1.55
N ALA A 70 -9.94 -12.38 -0.55
CA ALA A 70 -9.14 -13.60 -0.44
C ALA A 70 -9.40 -14.55 -1.62
N ALA A 71 -10.66 -14.71 -2.05
CA ALA A 71 -11.01 -15.52 -3.21
C ALA A 71 -10.51 -14.93 -4.54
N GLU A 72 -10.31 -13.61 -4.62
CA GLU A 72 -9.71 -12.95 -5.78
C GLU A 72 -8.20 -13.14 -5.82
N GLN A 73 -7.52 -13.08 -4.66
CA GLN A 73 -6.10 -13.41 -4.53
C GLN A 73 -5.79 -14.88 -4.83
N GLU A 74 -6.73 -15.80 -4.55
CA GLU A 74 -6.57 -17.21 -4.88
C GLU A 74 -6.77 -17.50 -6.38
N LYS A 75 -7.54 -16.64 -7.08
CA LYS A 75 -7.71 -16.71 -8.54
C LYS A 75 -6.52 -16.13 -9.30
N GLU A 76 -5.77 -15.21 -8.69
CA GLU A 76 -4.47 -14.84 -9.22
C GLU A 76 -3.59 -16.09 -9.20
N GLU A 77 -3.31 -16.60 -10.41
CA GLU A 77 -2.55 -17.83 -10.60
C GLU A 77 -1.20 -17.69 -9.91
N VAL A 78 -1.01 -18.47 -8.84
CA VAL A 78 0.27 -18.57 -8.14
C VAL A 78 1.31 -18.99 -9.16
N ASP A 79 2.28 -18.10 -9.41
CA ASP A 79 3.35 -18.34 -10.37
C ASP A 79 4.15 -19.59 -9.96
N LEU A 80 3.84 -20.71 -10.61
CA LEU A 80 4.37 -22.06 -10.32
C LEU A 80 5.90 -22.10 -10.43
N ILE A 81 6.51 -21.14 -11.12
CA ILE A 81 7.97 -21.02 -11.28
C ILE A 81 8.62 -20.59 -9.95
N ASN A 82 7.94 -19.76 -9.15
CA ASN A 82 8.44 -19.32 -7.85
C ASN A 82 8.20 -20.35 -6.73
N LEU A 83 7.22 -21.25 -6.92
CA LEU A 83 6.88 -22.31 -5.98
C LEU A 83 7.76 -23.57 -6.14
N GLN A 84 8.47 -23.70 -7.26
CA GLN A 84 9.40 -24.81 -7.45
C GLN A 84 10.54 -24.77 -6.42
N PRO A 85 10.94 -25.93 -5.86
CA PRO A 85 12.08 -26.00 -4.96
C PRO A 85 13.33 -25.50 -5.69
N LYS A 86 13.87 -24.37 -5.22
CA LYS A 86 15.09 -23.78 -5.79
C LYS A 86 16.27 -24.72 -5.60
N LYS A 87 17.27 -24.62 -6.49
CA LYS A 87 18.53 -25.38 -6.39
C LYS A 87 19.16 -25.16 -5.00
N PRO A 88 19.75 -26.19 -4.36
CA PRO A 88 20.36 -26.06 -3.03
C PRO A 88 21.38 -24.92 -2.91
N ASN A 89 22.10 -24.62 -4.00
CA ASN A 89 23.15 -23.59 -4.05
C ASN A 89 22.66 -22.22 -4.54
N TRP A 90 21.35 -21.99 -4.68
CA TRP A 90 20.82 -20.74 -5.24
C TRP A 90 21.19 -19.51 -4.38
N ASP A 91 21.19 -19.71 -3.06
CA ASP A 91 21.56 -18.69 -2.08
C ASP A 91 23.06 -18.37 -2.17
N LEU A 92 23.89 -19.41 -2.28
CA LEU A 92 25.33 -19.27 -2.48
C LEU A 92 25.63 -18.52 -3.79
N LYS A 93 24.93 -18.85 -4.88
CA LYS A 93 25.10 -18.15 -6.16
C LYS A 93 24.78 -16.67 -6.02
N ARG A 94 23.61 -16.34 -5.46
CA ARG A 94 23.16 -14.94 -5.27
C ARG A 94 24.16 -14.12 -4.44
N ASP A 95 24.67 -14.69 -3.36
CA ASP A 95 25.52 -13.96 -2.42
C ASP A 95 26.98 -13.84 -2.93
N VAL A 96 27.43 -14.80 -3.74
CA VAL A 96 28.77 -14.80 -4.37
C VAL A 96 28.81 -13.94 -5.63
N GLU A 97 27.72 -13.87 -6.40
CA GLU A 97 27.64 -13.15 -7.68
C GLU A 97 28.01 -11.65 -7.53
N LYS A 98 27.51 -10.97 -6.49
CA LYS A 98 27.88 -9.57 -6.19
C LYS A 98 29.36 -9.37 -5.89
N LYS A 99 30.03 -10.39 -5.33
CA LYS A 99 31.48 -10.35 -5.05
C LYS A 99 32.28 -10.63 -6.31
N LEU A 100 31.83 -11.58 -7.12
CA LEU A 100 32.43 -11.89 -8.41
C LEU A 100 32.36 -10.71 -9.37
N GLU A 101 31.23 -10.00 -9.46
CA GLU A 101 31.10 -8.82 -10.34
C GLU A 101 32.11 -7.72 -9.96
N LYS A 102 32.29 -7.47 -8.67
CA LYS A 102 33.30 -6.50 -8.17
C LYS A 102 34.72 -6.95 -8.46
N LEU A 103 34.98 -8.25 -8.34
CA LEU A 103 36.29 -8.82 -8.62
C LEU A 103 36.59 -8.78 -10.12
N ASP A 104 35.65 -9.21 -10.96
CA ASP A 104 35.77 -9.21 -12.42
C ASP A 104 36.07 -7.81 -12.97
N ARG A 105 35.36 -6.77 -12.48
CA ARG A 105 35.67 -5.37 -12.81
C ARG A 105 37.09 -4.95 -12.45
N ARG A 106 37.67 -5.48 -11.37
CA ARG A 106 39.06 -5.20 -10.98
C ARG A 106 40.04 -6.02 -11.82
N THR A 107 39.71 -7.27 -12.11
CA THR A 107 40.50 -8.16 -12.96
C THR A 107 40.61 -7.60 -14.37
N GLN A 108 39.51 -7.16 -14.98
CA GLN A 108 39.50 -6.51 -16.30
C GLN A 108 40.36 -5.26 -16.31
N ARG A 109 40.29 -4.41 -15.26
CA ARG A 109 41.16 -3.23 -15.14
C ARG A 109 42.64 -3.60 -15.02
N ALA A 110 42.97 -4.61 -14.22
CA ALA A 110 44.35 -5.10 -14.09
C ALA A 110 44.86 -5.68 -15.41
N ILE A 111 44.02 -6.44 -16.14
CA ILE A 111 44.35 -6.95 -17.48
C ILE A 111 44.64 -5.79 -18.43
N LEU A 112 43.78 -4.76 -18.45
CA LEU A 112 43.98 -3.57 -19.29
C LEU A 112 45.29 -2.84 -18.93
N GLU A 113 45.61 -2.72 -17.65
CA GLU A 113 46.86 -2.11 -17.20
C GLU A 113 48.08 -2.92 -17.63
N ILE A 114 48.05 -4.25 -17.48
CA ILE A 114 49.12 -5.14 -17.93
C ILE A 114 49.30 -5.05 -19.44
N ILE A 115 48.20 -5.02 -20.22
CA ILE A 115 48.25 -4.85 -21.67
C ILE A 115 48.90 -3.51 -22.03
N ARG A 116 48.52 -2.41 -21.36
CA ARG A 116 49.13 -1.09 -21.58
C ARG A 116 50.63 -1.09 -21.27
N GLN A 117 51.03 -1.65 -20.14
CA GLN A 117 52.46 -1.73 -19.76
C GLN A 117 53.26 -2.57 -20.76
N ARG A 118 52.73 -3.70 -21.21
CA ARG A 118 53.35 -4.53 -22.25
C ARG A 118 53.46 -3.79 -23.58
N LEU A 119 52.43 -3.05 -23.98
CA LEU A 119 52.44 -2.29 -25.23
C LEU A 119 53.45 -1.12 -25.18
N SER A 120 53.58 -0.42 -24.05
CA SER A 120 54.54 0.67 -23.88
C SER A 120 55.99 0.19 -23.77
N GLY A 121 56.22 -1.02 -23.24
CA GLY A 121 57.55 -1.64 -23.18
C GLY A 121 58.00 -2.26 -24.51
N GLU A 122 57.06 -2.56 -25.41
CA GLU A 122 57.28 -3.31 -26.66
C GLU A 122 56.78 -2.50 -27.87
N ASN A 123 57.45 -1.38 -28.15
CA ASN A 123 57.04 -0.40 -29.18
C ASN A 123 57.02 -0.93 -30.64
N ASP A 124 57.39 -2.19 -30.91
CA ASP A 124 57.53 -2.74 -32.28
C ASP A 124 56.55 -3.87 -32.67
N LYS A 125 55.69 -4.38 -31.76
CA LYS A 125 54.72 -5.49 -32.07
C LYS A 125 53.24 -5.06 -32.08
N THR A 126 53.01 -3.76 -32.13
CA THR A 126 51.76 -3.08 -31.72
C THR A 126 50.53 -3.36 -32.60
N THR A 127 50.70 -3.76 -33.85
CA THR A 127 49.58 -4.03 -34.78
C THR A 127 48.91 -5.38 -34.54
N ASN A 128 49.67 -6.42 -34.24
CA ASN A 128 49.15 -7.79 -34.16
C ASN A 128 48.27 -8.06 -32.92
N LEU A 129 48.51 -7.34 -31.82
CA LEU A 129 47.82 -7.57 -30.55
C LEU A 129 46.48 -6.82 -30.45
N ALA A 130 46.42 -5.61 -31.01
CA ALA A 130 45.18 -4.85 -31.10
C ALA A 130 44.14 -5.55 -32.01
N ASP A 131 44.60 -6.09 -33.15
CA ASP A 131 43.75 -6.83 -34.09
C ASP A 131 43.25 -8.16 -33.50
N ALA A 132 44.06 -8.84 -32.68
CA ALA A 132 43.66 -10.08 -32.00
C ALA A 132 42.59 -9.84 -30.91
N VAL A 133 42.70 -8.75 -30.14
CA VAL A 133 41.71 -8.40 -29.11
C VAL A 133 40.39 -7.96 -29.75
N ALA A 134 40.44 -7.18 -30.84
CA ALA A 134 39.24 -6.78 -31.58
C ALA A 134 38.48 -7.98 -32.20
N ASN A 135 39.20 -9.02 -32.63
CA ASN A 135 38.58 -10.26 -33.11
C ASN A 135 37.99 -11.11 -31.97
N ALA A 136 38.65 -11.17 -30.80
CA ALA A 136 38.13 -11.88 -29.64
C ALA A 136 36.85 -11.23 -29.07
N GLU A 137 36.77 -9.88 -29.04
CA GLU A 137 35.55 -9.16 -28.64
C GLU A 137 34.39 -9.41 -29.61
N LYS A 138 34.66 -9.54 -30.92
CA LYS A 138 33.63 -9.92 -31.91
C LYS A 138 33.11 -11.34 -31.69
N GLN A 139 33.98 -12.30 -31.35
CA GLN A 139 33.58 -13.68 -31.08
C GLN A 139 32.75 -13.80 -29.81
N GLN A 140 33.12 -13.12 -28.73
CA GLN A 140 32.32 -13.11 -27.50
C GLN A 140 30.92 -12.50 -27.68
N LYS A 141 30.76 -11.52 -28.58
CA LYS A 141 29.43 -10.97 -28.90
C LYS A 141 28.57 -11.94 -29.71
N LEU A 142 29.17 -12.71 -30.61
CA LEU A 142 28.46 -13.73 -31.39
C LEU A 142 27.99 -14.87 -30.48
N ASP A 143 28.83 -15.33 -29.55
CA ASP A 143 28.49 -16.40 -28.61
C ASP A 143 27.42 -15.98 -27.58
N ALA A 144 27.22 -14.68 -27.37
CA ALA A 144 26.20 -14.14 -26.46
C ALA A 144 24.84 -13.89 -27.14
N GLU A 145 24.76 -14.00 -28.47
CA GLU A 145 23.51 -13.87 -29.24
C GLU A 145 22.83 -15.24 -29.53
N ASP A 146 23.53 -16.36 -29.31
CA ASP A 146 23.07 -17.73 -29.56
C ASP A 146 22.58 -18.50 -28.29
N ASP A 147 22.59 -17.87 -27.10
CA ASP A 147 22.04 -18.36 -25.82
C ASP A 147 20.84 -17.51 -25.35
#